data_AF-A0A949K169-F1
#
_entry.id   AF-A0A949K169-F1
#
_cell.length_a   1.000
_cell.length_b   1.000
_cell.length_c   1.000
_cell.angle_alpha   90.00
_cell.angle_beta   90.00
_cell.angle_gamma   90.00
#
_symmetry.space_group_name_H-M   'P 1'
#
loop_
_entity.id
_entity.type
_entity.pdbx_description
1 polymer ?
#
loop_
_entity_poly.entity_id
_entity_poly.type
_entity_poly.pdbx_seq_one_letter_code
_entity_poly.pdbx_strand_id
1 'polypeptide(L)'
;MRRSMAKYALFVILSIGCAGCSYTLPALVDSEPFLSYRIEMVDADFNLVRVSGNVFGSLGRKVPLRLPEKGNGRGLDPLGLKAFDMDGRPLEVKREGDIWTIENSGRDFTFSYEVVLTIEDRYSSEVRGMISLLEEGRGRIMGRDIFLIPANNFEDGVTLDVSLGYEGPVHSTWECIDSRLIVPGVADLATTLVVSGDYRVYETEVFGTRLSLAIAGDWSFHDDELFSVIRDVVSHEIGWFGSSTHKKHLFVCDNNPVKGGKGFDHYGMHFSGSILLLLDRRIDRSQIYDTPMSIVAHEFFHNWNGEAIRPASDGMMWFIEGATVYYSYRALTDVNILTFSQYEMKRESTMRRFMENPYLESVSISDAANRDLSDKDMVNMLYDGGFLAASIIDEKIAELSGGRKGLIDVIRYLWELHPDGCLLDEDKLCEALIGVTGHDFERFVGELVDAPAPPAIVDSDVSS
;
A
#
# COMPACT_ATOMS: atom_id res chain seq x y z
N MET A 1 28.57 8.98 9.99
CA MET A 1 29.19 10.29 9.66
C MET A 1 29.81 10.25 8.26
N ARG A 2 29.01 10.55 7.23
CA ARG A 2 29.41 11.13 5.92
C ARG A 2 28.11 11.43 5.17
N ARG A 3 27.72 12.70 5.19
CA ARG A 3 26.56 13.26 4.47
C ARG A 3 26.90 13.32 2.98
N SER A 4 26.06 12.79 2.11
CA SER A 4 26.01 13.21 0.71
C SER A 4 24.95 14.30 0.60
N MET A 5 25.38 15.53 0.32
CA MET A 5 24.51 16.66 0.04
C MET A 5 23.97 16.52 -1.39
N ALA A 6 22.65 16.48 -1.53
CA ALA A 6 21.96 16.73 -2.79
C ALA A 6 22.28 18.15 -3.28
N LYS A 7 22.77 18.25 -4.52
CA LYS A 7 22.93 19.54 -5.22
C LYS A 7 21.64 19.82 -5.99
N TYR A 8 20.80 20.70 -5.48
CA TYR A 8 19.75 21.35 -6.28
C TYR A 8 20.41 22.42 -7.16
N ALA A 9 20.39 22.24 -8.48
CA ALA A 9 20.77 23.28 -9.43
C ALA A 9 19.50 23.86 -10.08
N LEU A 10 19.09 25.04 -9.59
CA LEU A 10 18.04 25.86 -10.18
C LEU A 10 18.63 26.61 -11.39
N PHE A 11 18.25 26.26 -12.62
CA PHE A 11 18.66 26.99 -13.82
C PHE A 11 17.67 28.11 -14.15
N VAL A 12 18.07 29.36 -13.91
CA VAL A 12 17.42 30.57 -14.44
C VAL A 12 18.13 30.94 -15.73
N ILE A 13 17.44 30.86 -16.87
CA ILE A 13 17.98 31.32 -18.16
C ILE A 13 17.72 32.82 -18.28
N LEU A 14 18.78 33.63 -18.10
CA LEU A 14 18.81 35.03 -18.50
C LEU A 14 19.52 35.14 -19.85
N SER A 15 18.79 35.50 -20.90
CA SER A 15 19.32 35.72 -22.25
C SER A 15 19.93 37.12 -22.38
N ILE A 16 21.26 37.18 -22.44
CA ILE A 16 22.00 38.35 -22.93
C ILE A 16 22.84 37.90 -24.12
N GLY A 17 22.49 38.39 -25.31
CA GLY A 17 23.26 38.16 -26.53
C GLY A 17 24.51 39.03 -26.57
N CYS A 18 25.65 38.43 -26.91
CA CYS A 18 26.74 39.08 -27.61
C CYS A 18 27.61 38.04 -28.34
N ALA A 19 28.10 38.45 -29.49
CA ALA A 19 28.65 37.63 -30.56
C ALA A 19 30.05 37.06 -30.25
N GLY A 20 30.34 35.91 -30.88
CA GLY A 20 31.70 35.54 -31.27
C GLY A 20 32.58 34.92 -30.20
N CYS A 21 32.28 33.69 -29.80
CA CYS A 21 33.27 32.70 -29.36
C CYS A 21 32.69 31.31 -29.63
N SER A 22 33.42 30.49 -30.37
CA SER A 22 33.09 29.08 -30.57
C SER A 22 33.27 28.37 -29.23
N TYR A 23 32.22 28.37 -28.42
CA TYR A 23 32.12 27.45 -27.29
C TYR A 23 31.95 26.06 -27.91
N THR A 24 32.99 25.24 -27.86
CA THR A 24 32.79 23.80 -27.75
C THR A 24 31.87 23.59 -26.56
N LEU A 25 30.57 23.39 -26.85
CA LEU A 25 29.62 22.87 -25.88
C LEU A 25 30.32 21.68 -25.20
N PRO A 26 30.42 21.66 -23.86
CA PRO A 26 30.75 20.42 -23.19
C PRO A 26 29.77 19.39 -23.75
N ALA A 27 30.28 18.23 -24.17
CA ALA A 27 29.40 17.10 -24.49
C ALA A 27 28.35 17.06 -23.38
N LEU A 28 27.07 17.15 -23.76
CA LEU A 28 25.95 16.94 -22.85
C LEU A 28 26.32 15.68 -22.08
N VAL A 29 26.59 15.86 -20.79
CA VAL A 29 26.76 14.74 -19.87
C VAL A 29 25.54 13.87 -20.12
N ASP A 30 25.75 12.59 -20.44
CA ASP A 30 24.66 11.61 -20.52
C ASP A 30 23.92 11.70 -19.19
N SER A 31 22.85 12.49 -19.16
CA SER A 31 21.97 12.56 -18.01
C SER A 31 21.23 11.24 -18.01
N GLU A 32 21.26 10.54 -16.89
CA GLU A 32 20.38 9.42 -16.68
C GLU A 32 18.94 9.84 -16.98
N PRO A 33 18.13 8.96 -17.57
CA PRO A 33 16.85 9.35 -18.09
C PRO A 33 15.90 9.74 -16.95
N PHE A 34 15.15 10.81 -17.14
CA PHE A 34 14.16 11.28 -16.17
C PHE A 34 12.77 11.33 -16.79
N LEU A 35 11.76 11.21 -15.92
CA LEU A 35 10.37 11.00 -16.29
C LEU A 35 9.49 12.05 -15.60
N SER A 36 8.56 12.61 -16.36
CA SER A 36 7.48 13.42 -15.80
C SER A 36 6.15 12.94 -16.33
N TYR A 37 5.13 12.93 -15.48
CA TYR A 37 3.76 12.64 -15.86
C TYR A 37 2.85 13.84 -15.61
N ARG A 38 1.75 13.86 -16.35
CA ARG A 38 0.60 14.70 -16.08
C ARG A 38 -0.68 13.88 -16.16
N ILE A 39 -1.56 14.07 -15.18
CA ILE A 39 -2.93 13.57 -15.19
C ILE A 39 -3.89 14.74 -15.38
N GLU A 40 -4.78 14.63 -16.35
CA GLU A 40 -5.82 15.61 -16.62
C GLU A 40 -7.18 14.91 -16.66
N MET A 41 -8.17 15.38 -15.90
CA MET A 41 -9.55 14.95 -16.09
C MET A 41 -10.06 15.54 -17.41
N VAL A 42 -10.42 14.68 -18.36
CA VAL A 42 -10.92 15.09 -19.68
C VAL A 42 -12.43 15.27 -19.62
N ASP A 43 -13.11 14.31 -19.01
CA ASP A 43 -14.56 14.28 -18.92
C ASP A 43 -14.99 13.52 -17.66
N ALA A 44 -15.63 14.22 -16.73
CA ALA A 44 -16.13 13.65 -15.48
C ALA A 44 -17.30 12.69 -15.72
N ASP A 45 -18.16 12.94 -16.71
CA ASP A 45 -19.35 12.12 -16.97
C ASP A 45 -18.98 10.73 -17.52
N PHE A 46 -17.83 10.64 -18.20
CA PHE A 46 -17.28 9.40 -18.71
C PHE A 46 -16.15 8.82 -17.85
N ASN A 47 -15.85 9.42 -16.70
CA ASN A 47 -14.72 9.04 -15.84
C ASN A 47 -13.40 8.95 -16.62
N LEU A 48 -13.23 9.86 -17.57
CA LEU A 48 -12.17 9.84 -18.55
C LEU A 48 -11.01 10.72 -18.09
N VAL A 49 -9.85 10.11 -17.91
CA VAL A 49 -8.61 10.81 -17.59
C VAL A 49 -7.60 10.65 -18.71
N ARG A 50 -6.85 11.72 -18.99
CA ARG A 50 -5.70 11.67 -19.88
C ARG A 50 -4.44 11.59 -19.04
N VAL A 51 -3.59 10.66 -19.41
CA VAL A 51 -2.23 10.56 -18.89
C VAL A 51 -1.29 10.97 -20.01
N SER A 52 -0.42 11.93 -19.71
CA SER A 52 0.68 12.32 -20.59
C SER A 52 2.00 12.15 -19.86
N GLY A 53 3.04 11.78 -20.59
CA GLY A 53 4.39 11.65 -20.04
C GLY A 53 5.43 12.30 -20.94
N ASN A 54 6.48 12.85 -20.33
CA ASN A 54 7.66 13.32 -21.02
C ASN A 54 8.87 12.52 -20.55
N VAL A 55 9.65 12.04 -21.51
CA VAL A 55 10.80 11.17 -21.30
C VAL A 55 12.03 11.86 -21.87
N PHE A 56 13.03 12.09 -21.04
CA PHE A 56 14.24 12.84 -21.41
C PHE A 56 15.50 12.08 -21.01
N GLY A 57 16.61 12.34 -21.70
CA GLY A 57 17.96 11.88 -21.32
C GLY A 57 18.50 10.75 -22.19
N SER A 58 19.53 10.05 -21.68
CA SER A 58 20.17 8.95 -22.42
C SER A 58 19.26 7.71 -22.44
N LEU A 59 18.49 7.58 -23.52
CA LEU A 59 17.49 6.53 -23.68
C LEU A 59 17.97 5.39 -24.59
N GLY A 60 17.45 4.19 -24.33
CA GLY A 60 17.47 3.13 -25.34
C GLY A 60 16.75 3.58 -26.61
N ARG A 61 16.99 2.89 -27.74
CA ARG A 61 16.27 3.16 -29.01
C ARG A 61 14.78 2.81 -28.98
N LYS A 62 14.39 2.08 -27.93
CA LYS A 62 13.03 1.62 -27.65
C LYS A 62 12.75 1.82 -26.16
N VAL A 63 11.56 2.29 -25.84
CA VAL A 63 11.06 2.39 -24.47
C VAL A 63 9.79 1.55 -24.35
N PRO A 64 9.86 0.33 -23.78
CA PRO A 64 8.68 -0.43 -23.38
C PRO A 64 7.98 0.20 -22.17
N LEU A 65 6.68 0.39 -22.30
CA LEU A 65 5.73 0.73 -21.25
C LEU A 65 4.87 -0.50 -20.96
N ARG A 66 4.76 -0.91 -19.70
CA ARG A 66 4.00 -2.09 -19.27
C ARG A 66 2.88 -1.68 -18.34
N LEU A 67 1.87 -2.55 -18.22
CA LEU A 67 0.95 -2.49 -17.09
C LEU A 67 1.74 -2.69 -15.78
N PRO A 68 1.32 -2.05 -14.68
CA PRO A 68 1.78 -2.44 -13.34
C PRO A 68 1.44 -3.91 -13.08
N GLU A 69 2.18 -4.56 -12.19
CA GLU A 69 1.89 -5.96 -11.85
C GLU A 69 0.43 -6.13 -11.43
N LYS A 70 -0.22 -7.21 -11.89
CA LYS A 70 -1.63 -7.47 -11.63
C LYS A 70 -1.84 -7.70 -10.14
N GLY A 71 -2.32 -6.68 -9.43
CA GLY A 71 -3.03 -6.87 -8.17
C GLY A 71 -4.46 -7.38 -8.42
N ASN A 72 -5.24 -7.57 -7.35
CA ASN A 72 -6.65 -7.97 -7.42
C ASN A 72 -7.58 -6.83 -7.90
N GLY A 73 -7.13 -6.00 -8.84
CA GLY A 73 -7.88 -4.89 -9.43
C GLY A 73 -8.31 -5.20 -10.86
N ARG A 74 -9.23 -4.38 -11.41
CA ARG A 74 -9.57 -4.45 -12.83
C ARG A 74 -8.38 -4.04 -13.69
N GLY A 75 -8.22 -4.67 -14.85
CA GLY A 75 -7.13 -4.37 -15.77
C GLY A 75 -7.24 -2.97 -16.38
N LEU A 76 -6.10 -2.30 -16.50
CA LEU A 76 -5.93 -1.04 -17.25
C LEU A 76 -5.86 -1.32 -18.76
N ASP A 77 -6.70 -0.67 -19.56
CA ASP A 77 -6.62 -0.68 -21.03
C ASP A 77 -6.54 0.76 -21.57
N PRO A 78 -5.33 1.27 -21.86
CA PRO A 78 -5.13 2.64 -22.31
C PRO A 78 -5.64 2.84 -23.74
N LEU A 79 -6.44 3.88 -23.94
CA LEU A 79 -7.03 4.25 -25.21
C LEU A 79 -6.12 5.20 -25.98
N GLY A 80 -5.85 4.84 -27.24
CA GLY A 80 -5.25 5.76 -28.21
C GLY A 80 -3.83 6.23 -27.88
N LEU A 81 -3.00 5.36 -27.30
CA LEU A 81 -1.61 5.69 -26.97
C LEU A 81 -0.84 6.18 -28.21
N LYS A 82 -0.30 7.39 -28.09
CA LYS A 82 0.49 8.08 -29.12
C LYS A 82 1.77 8.62 -28.51
N ALA A 83 2.81 8.74 -29.34
CA ALA A 83 4.07 9.33 -28.95
C ALA A 83 4.59 10.26 -30.05
N PHE A 84 5.32 11.30 -29.65
CA PHE A 84 5.86 12.32 -30.54
C PHE A 84 7.29 12.68 -30.13
N ASP A 85 8.16 12.95 -31.11
CA ASP A 85 9.45 13.57 -30.83
C ASP A 85 9.27 15.01 -30.33
N MET A 86 10.36 15.64 -29.87
CA MET A 86 10.33 17.02 -29.38
C MET A 86 9.99 18.06 -30.47
N ASP A 87 10.01 17.69 -31.75
CA ASP A 87 9.57 18.52 -32.88
C ASP A 87 8.07 18.31 -33.22
N GLY A 88 7.38 17.44 -32.47
CA GLY A 88 5.97 17.09 -32.71
C GLY A 88 5.74 16.09 -33.85
N ARG A 89 6.79 15.41 -34.35
CA ARG A 89 6.63 14.35 -35.35
C ARG A 89 6.20 13.04 -34.66
N PRO A 90 5.24 12.30 -35.22
CA PRO A 90 4.76 11.07 -34.61
C PRO A 90 5.86 10.00 -34.58
N LEU A 91 5.95 9.28 -33.46
CA LEU A 91 6.80 8.10 -33.28
C LEU A 91 5.99 6.82 -33.45
N GLU A 92 6.65 5.74 -33.83
CA GLU A 92 6.01 4.44 -33.96
C GLU A 92 5.75 3.84 -32.57
N VAL A 93 4.52 3.35 -32.37
CA VAL A 93 4.08 2.66 -31.14
C VAL A 93 3.59 1.27 -31.53
N LYS A 94 4.16 0.23 -30.91
CA LYS A 94 3.77 -1.18 -31.11
C LYS A 94 3.18 -1.75 -29.83
N ARG A 95 2.05 -2.45 -29.92
CA ARG A 95 1.46 -3.20 -28.79
C ARG A 95 1.69 -4.69 -28.99
N GLU A 96 2.29 -5.33 -28.00
CA GLU A 96 2.47 -6.78 -27.91
C GLU A 96 1.94 -7.24 -26.55
N GLY A 97 0.71 -7.78 -26.53
CA GLY A 97 0.01 -8.11 -25.28
C GLY A 97 -0.22 -6.87 -24.41
N ASP A 98 0.35 -6.90 -23.20
CA ASP A 98 0.26 -5.87 -22.16
C ASP A 98 1.48 -4.91 -22.17
N ILE A 99 2.24 -4.88 -23.28
CA ILE A 99 3.42 -4.02 -23.45
C ILE A 99 3.23 -3.12 -24.68
N TRP A 100 3.47 -1.82 -24.49
CA TRP A 100 3.52 -0.79 -25.53
C TRP A 100 4.97 -0.33 -25.72
N THR A 101 5.55 -0.57 -26.89
CA THR A 101 6.92 -0.17 -27.20
C THR A 101 6.93 1.07 -28.08
N ILE A 102 7.58 2.13 -27.61
CA ILE A 102 7.79 3.37 -28.35
C ILE A 102 9.19 3.35 -29.00
N GLU A 103 9.25 3.51 -30.31
CA GLU A 103 10.50 3.59 -31.09
C GLU A 103 10.98 5.05 -31.15
N ASN A 104 11.79 5.48 -30.17
CA ASN A 104 12.25 6.86 -30.04
C ASN A 104 13.62 7.13 -30.69
N SER A 105 14.30 6.08 -31.18
CA SER A 105 15.66 6.18 -31.76
C SER A 105 16.70 6.81 -30.81
N GLY A 106 16.51 6.69 -29.50
CA GLY A 106 17.43 7.19 -28.47
C GLY A 106 17.29 8.70 -28.20
N ARG A 107 16.18 9.32 -28.62
CA ARG A 107 15.90 10.74 -28.39
C ARG A 107 14.76 10.92 -27.40
N ASP A 108 14.71 12.11 -26.81
CA ASP A 108 13.62 12.58 -25.97
C ASP A 108 12.29 12.55 -26.72
N PHE A 109 11.21 12.28 -26.01
CA PHE A 109 9.88 12.21 -26.58
C PHE A 109 8.79 12.47 -25.55
N THR A 110 7.58 12.72 -26.05
CA THR A 110 6.36 12.80 -25.26
C THR A 110 5.40 11.69 -25.66
N PHE A 111 4.54 11.26 -24.75
CA PHE A 111 3.47 10.32 -25.04
C PHE A 111 2.19 10.70 -24.30
N SER A 112 1.06 10.24 -24.80
CA SER A 112 -0.24 10.44 -24.17
C SER A 112 -1.20 9.31 -24.50
N TYR A 113 -2.08 8.99 -23.57
CA TYR A 113 -3.22 8.08 -23.75
C TYR A 113 -4.35 8.49 -22.80
N GLU A 114 -5.53 7.93 -23.03
CA GLU A 114 -6.69 8.15 -22.18
C GLU A 114 -7.09 6.86 -21.48
N VAL A 115 -7.68 6.97 -20.29
CA VAL A 115 -8.12 5.84 -19.48
C VAL A 115 -9.53 6.13 -18.98
N VAL A 116 -10.42 5.15 -19.12
CA VAL A 116 -11.74 5.18 -18.52
C VAL A 116 -11.64 4.48 -17.17
N LEU A 117 -11.88 5.23 -16.09
CA LEU A 117 -11.83 4.69 -14.73
C LEU A 117 -13.10 3.88 -14.44
N THR A 118 -12.92 2.71 -13.79
CA THR A 118 -14.05 2.03 -13.16
C THR A 118 -14.26 2.61 -11.76
N ILE A 119 -15.38 3.30 -11.56
CA ILE A 119 -15.71 3.94 -10.28
C ILE A 119 -16.79 3.15 -9.50
N GLU A 120 -17.77 2.58 -10.20
CA GLU A 120 -18.83 1.76 -9.60
C GLU A 120 -19.07 0.52 -10.48
N ASP A 121 -19.22 -0.64 -9.85
CA ASP A 121 -19.75 -1.86 -10.46
C ASP A 121 -20.88 -2.41 -9.58
N ARG A 122 -22.12 -2.13 -9.99
CA ARG A 122 -23.32 -2.61 -9.27
C ARG A 122 -23.49 -4.12 -9.24
N TYR A 123 -22.71 -4.83 -10.05
CA TYR A 123 -22.76 -6.29 -10.16
C TYR A 123 -21.59 -6.96 -9.43
N SER A 124 -20.65 -6.21 -8.88
CA SER A 124 -19.52 -6.73 -8.12
C SER A 124 -19.46 -6.16 -6.71
N SER A 125 -19.14 -7.03 -5.76
CA SER A 125 -18.80 -6.63 -4.39
C SER A 125 -17.31 -6.37 -4.20
N GLU A 126 -16.50 -6.45 -5.26
CA GLU A 126 -15.04 -6.31 -5.21
C GLU A 126 -14.60 -4.84 -5.28
N VAL A 127 -14.42 -4.23 -4.11
CA VAL A 127 -14.01 -2.83 -4.00
C VAL A 127 -12.58 -2.54 -4.50
N ARG A 128 -11.72 -3.56 -4.58
CA ARG A 128 -10.33 -3.44 -5.08
C ARG A 128 -10.26 -3.01 -6.55
N GLY A 129 -11.33 -3.19 -7.32
CA GLY A 129 -11.46 -2.66 -8.68
C GLY A 129 -12.10 -1.27 -8.78
N MET A 130 -12.43 -0.63 -7.66
CA MET A 130 -13.19 0.63 -7.55
C MET A 130 -12.48 1.64 -6.62
N ILE A 131 -11.16 1.76 -6.74
CA ILE A 131 -10.35 2.62 -5.86
C ILE A 131 -10.40 4.07 -6.34
N SER A 132 -10.16 4.31 -7.62
CA SER A 132 -10.26 5.64 -8.20
C SER A 132 -11.71 6.14 -8.19
N LEU A 133 -11.87 7.44 -7.96
CA LEU A 133 -13.14 8.14 -7.81
C LEU A 133 -13.03 9.51 -8.49
N LEU A 134 -14.06 9.90 -9.22
CA LEU A 134 -14.29 11.22 -9.79
C LEU A 134 -15.76 11.53 -9.52
N GLU A 135 -16.00 12.52 -8.66
CA GLU A 135 -17.33 12.98 -8.30
C GLU A 135 -17.44 14.49 -8.54
N GLU A 136 -18.63 15.04 -8.35
CA GLU A 136 -18.81 16.49 -8.28
C GLU A 136 -18.01 17.03 -7.07
N GLY A 137 -17.09 17.96 -7.32
CA GLY A 137 -16.31 18.67 -6.29
C GLY A 137 -15.06 17.96 -5.78
N ARG A 138 -14.87 16.65 -6.01
CA ARG A 138 -13.67 15.94 -5.54
C ARG A 138 -13.30 14.71 -6.37
N GLY A 139 -12.03 14.31 -6.27
CA GLY A 139 -11.52 13.09 -6.90
C GLY A 139 -10.41 12.42 -6.11
N ARG A 140 -10.24 11.12 -6.37
CA ARG A 140 -9.16 10.27 -5.90
C ARG A 140 -8.65 9.45 -7.07
N ILE A 141 -7.36 9.47 -7.32
CA ILE A 141 -6.73 8.69 -8.38
C ILE A 141 -5.72 7.73 -7.77
N MET A 142 -5.85 6.45 -8.11
CA MET A 142 -4.89 5.42 -7.79
C MET A 142 -4.01 5.13 -8.99
N GLY A 143 -2.69 5.24 -8.82
CA GLY A 143 -1.75 5.17 -9.92
C GLY A 143 -1.79 3.86 -10.73
N ARG A 144 -2.05 2.70 -10.09
CA ARG A 144 -2.20 1.42 -10.80
C ARG A 144 -3.38 1.40 -11.78
N ASP A 145 -4.37 2.26 -11.57
CA ASP A 145 -5.57 2.33 -12.40
C ASP A 145 -5.32 3.15 -13.67
N ILE A 146 -4.20 3.89 -13.76
CA ILE A 146 -3.96 4.86 -14.84
C ILE A 146 -2.57 4.79 -15.48
N PHE A 147 -1.52 4.39 -14.76
CA PHE A 147 -0.16 4.50 -15.26
C PHE A 147 0.29 3.24 -16.00
N LEU A 148 0.75 3.44 -17.23
CA LEU A 148 1.75 2.58 -17.84
C LEU A 148 3.14 2.92 -17.27
N ILE A 149 3.84 1.89 -16.82
CA ILE A 149 5.14 1.98 -16.15
C ILE A 149 6.24 1.64 -17.15
N PRO A 150 7.25 2.49 -17.39
CA PRO A 150 8.36 2.12 -18.23
C PRO A 150 9.18 0.98 -17.62
N ALA A 151 9.64 0.05 -18.45
CA ALA A 151 10.46 -1.09 -17.98
C ALA A 151 11.98 -0.77 -17.93
N ASN A 152 12.39 0.39 -18.43
CA ASN A 152 13.76 0.87 -18.31
C ASN A 152 14.00 1.50 -16.92
N ASN A 153 15.25 1.56 -16.50
CA ASN A 153 15.64 2.32 -15.32
C ASN A 153 15.58 3.82 -15.62
N PHE A 154 15.10 4.58 -14.65
CA PHE A 154 15.05 6.04 -14.63
C PHE A 154 15.67 6.52 -13.33
N GLU A 155 16.11 7.78 -13.33
CA GLU A 155 16.49 8.48 -12.11
C GLU A 155 15.32 8.56 -11.12
N ASP A 156 15.68 8.60 -9.84
CA ASP A 156 14.74 8.85 -8.77
C ASP A 156 14.14 10.27 -8.90
N GLY A 157 12.89 10.42 -8.45
CA GLY A 157 12.16 11.68 -8.43
C GLY A 157 11.34 11.93 -9.69
N VAL A 158 10.33 11.10 -9.92
CA VAL A 158 9.34 11.31 -10.99
C VAL A 158 8.43 12.48 -10.62
N THR A 159 8.41 13.53 -11.43
CA THR A 159 7.49 14.65 -11.22
C THR A 159 6.12 14.33 -11.79
N LEU A 160 5.06 14.50 -11.01
CA LEU A 160 3.69 14.25 -11.42
C LEU A 160 2.82 15.50 -11.20
N ASP A 161 2.30 16.06 -12.29
CA ASP A 161 1.32 17.15 -12.29
C ASP A 161 -0.10 16.58 -12.34
N VAL A 162 -1.00 17.05 -11.48
CA VAL A 162 -2.37 16.54 -11.34
C VAL A 162 -3.38 17.67 -11.51
N SER A 163 -4.21 17.59 -12.55
CA SER A 163 -5.23 18.58 -12.87
C SER A 163 -6.59 17.91 -13.04
N LEU A 164 -7.29 17.71 -11.92
CA LEU A 164 -8.63 17.11 -11.91
C LEU A 164 -9.77 18.15 -11.97
N GLY A 165 -9.45 19.44 -12.14
CA GLY A 165 -10.44 20.50 -12.29
C GLY A 165 -11.12 20.93 -10.98
N TYR A 166 -10.65 20.45 -9.83
CA TYR A 166 -11.12 20.87 -8.51
C TYR A 166 -10.29 22.02 -7.96
N GLU A 167 -10.89 22.83 -7.10
CA GLU A 167 -10.17 23.89 -6.37
C GLU A 167 -9.31 23.29 -5.24
N GLY A 168 -8.21 23.97 -4.92
CA GLY A 168 -7.30 23.58 -3.84
C GLY A 168 -6.13 22.68 -4.27
N PRO A 169 -5.25 22.34 -3.32
CA PRO A 169 -4.08 21.51 -3.58
C PRO A 169 -4.44 20.03 -3.74
N VAL A 170 -3.46 19.24 -4.17
CA VAL A 170 -3.53 17.78 -4.12
C VAL A 170 -2.82 17.23 -2.90
N HIS A 171 -3.31 16.12 -2.38
CA HIS A 171 -2.72 15.43 -1.24
C HIS A 171 -2.34 14.00 -1.62
N SER A 172 -1.14 13.58 -1.19
CA SER A 172 -0.59 12.24 -1.37
C SER A 172 0.31 11.91 -0.17
N THR A 173 0.74 10.65 -0.06
CA THR A 173 1.85 10.27 0.83
C THR A 173 3.18 10.90 0.40
N TRP A 174 3.30 11.29 -0.87
CA TRP A 174 4.46 12.01 -1.38
C TRP A 174 4.40 13.50 -1.06
N GLU A 175 5.54 14.18 -1.23
CA GLU A 175 5.59 15.62 -1.08
C GLU A 175 4.85 16.32 -2.23
N CYS A 176 3.93 17.21 -1.86
CA CYS A 176 3.07 17.95 -2.78
C CYS A 176 3.31 19.45 -2.67
N ILE A 177 3.30 20.14 -3.80
CA ILE A 177 3.23 21.60 -3.92
C ILE A 177 2.11 21.92 -4.90
N ASP A 178 1.03 22.52 -4.39
CA ASP A 178 -0.20 22.78 -5.13
C ASP A 178 -0.71 21.53 -5.86
N SER A 179 -0.56 21.47 -7.18
CA SER A 179 -1.00 20.36 -8.05
C SER A 179 0.11 19.38 -8.45
N ARG A 180 1.34 19.60 -7.96
CA ARG A 180 2.50 18.78 -8.30
C ARG A 180 2.94 17.93 -7.13
N LEU A 181 3.31 16.68 -7.38
CA LEU A 181 4.00 15.83 -6.43
C LEU A 181 5.29 15.24 -7.00
N ILE A 182 6.20 14.83 -6.11
CA ILE A 182 7.46 14.15 -6.44
C ILE A 182 7.37 12.72 -5.94
N VAL A 183 7.18 11.78 -6.87
CA VAL A 183 7.14 10.34 -6.59
C VAL A 183 8.58 9.81 -6.53
N PRO A 184 8.98 9.02 -5.50
CA PRO A 184 10.38 8.63 -5.30
C PRO A 184 11.00 7.91 -6.50
N GLY A 185 10.27 6.98 -7.11
CA GLY A 185 10.71 6.30 -8.31
C GLY A 185 9.57 5.82 -9.20
N VAL A 186 9.94 5.23 -10.33
CA VAL A 186 8.99 4.68 -11.31
C VAL A 186 8.15 3.55 -10.72
N ALA A 187 8.72 2.74 -9.81
CA ALA A 187 8.01 1.63 -9.17
C ALA A 187 6.87 2.12 -8.26
N ASP A 188 7.01 3.29 -7.64
CA ASP A 188 6.04 3.86 -6.70
C ASP A 188 4.84 4.50 -7.39
N LEU A 189 4.90 4.73 -8.71
CA LEU A 189 3.78 5.29 -9.47
C LEU A 189 2.52 4.42 -9.33
N ALA A 190 2.67 3.10 -9.34
CA ALA A 190 1.53 2.18 -9.25
C ALA A 190 0.82 2.25 -7.89
N THR A 191 1.56 2.49 -6.79
CA THR A 191 1.03 2.59 -5.43
C THR A 191 0.71 4.02 -5.00
N THR A 192 0.89 4.99 -5.90
CA THR A 192 0.63 6.40 -5.61
C THR A 192 -0.86 6.69 -5.57
N LEU A 193 -1.37 7.04 -4.39
CA LEU A 193 -2.71 7.58 -4.19
C LEU A 193 -2.67 9.10 -4.15
N VAL A 194 -3.55 9.76 -4.91
CA VAL A 194 -3.71 11.22 -4.91
C VAL A 194 -5.17 11.57 -4.68
N VAL A 195 -5.45 12.54 -3.80
CA VAL A 195 -6.78 13.12 -3.61
C VAL A 195 -6.77 14.63 -3.87
N SER A 196 -7.89 15.16 -4.35
CA SER A 196 -8.07 16.58 -4.68
C SER A 196 -9.55 16.99 -4.55
N GLY A 197 -9.79 18.27 -4.31
CA GLY A 197 -11.12 18.86 -4.16
C GLY A 197 -11.65 18.81 -2.73
N ASP A 198 -12.94 18.58 -2.57
CA ASP A 198 -13.73 18.70 -1.32
C ASP A 198 -13.42 17.63 -0.25
N TYR A 199 -12.14 17.46 0.08
CA TYR A 199 -11.66 16.73 1.25
C TYR A 199 -11.34 17.72 2.37
N ARG A 200 -11.78 17.38 3.59
CA ARG A 200 -11.29 18.04 4.81
C ARG A 200 -9.99 17.36 5.21
N VAL A 201 -8.92 18.15 5.35
CA VAL A 201 -7.57 17.62 5.58
C VAL A 201 -7.05 18.04 6.94
N TYR A 202 -6.60 17.06 7.72
CA TYR A 202 -5.99 17.23 9.03
C TYR A 202 -4.58 16.68 9.00
N GLU A 203 -3.64 17.34 9.68
CA GLU A 203 -2.25 16.87 9.76
C GLU A 203 -1.74 16.91 11.21
N THR A 204 -0.88 15.95 11.55
CA THR A 204 -0.13 15.91 12.80
C THR A 204 1.26 15.30 12.54
N GLU A 205 2.17 15.45 13.49
CA GLU A 205 3.46 14.75 13.49
C GLU A 205 3.53 13.79 14.68
N VAL A 206 3.99 12.56 14.46
CA VAL A 206 4.27 11.57 15.51
C VAL A 206 5.63 10.96 15.24
N PHE A 207 6.52 10.96 16.24
CA PHE A 207 7.89 10.41 16.11
C PHE A 207 8.68 10.92 14.87
N GLY A 208 8.44 12.15 14.42
CA GLY A 208 9.09 12.72 13.23
C GLY A 208 8.48 12.28 11.89
N THR A 209 7.34 11.59 11.93
CA THR A 209 6.53 11.17 10.77
C THR A 209 5.27 12.02 10.67
N ARG A 210 5.01 12.61 9.50
CA ARG A 210 3.80 13.38 9.23
C ARG A 210 2.63 12.42 8.95
N LEU A 211 1.53 12.57 9.67
CA LEU A 211 0.29 11.88 9.37
C LEU A 211 -0.71 12.89 8.83
N SER A 212 -1.35 12.55 7.72
CA SER A 212 -2.43 13.34 7.14
C SER A 212 -3.69 12.48 7.04
N LEU A 213 -4.84 13.02 7.45
CA LEU A 213 -6.17 12.45 7.15
C LEU A 213 -6.85 13.35 6.12
N ALA A 214 -7.23 12.79 4.98
CA ALA A 214 -8.15 13.39 4.04
C ALA A 214 -9.50 12.68 4.15
N ILE A 215 -10.51 13.37 4.67
CA ILE A 215 -11.84 12.80 4.91
C ILE A 215 -12.91 13.56 4.14
N ALA A 216 -13.86 12.82 3.58
CA ALA A 216 -14.96 13.38 2.81
C ALA A 216 -16.29 12.71 3.17
N GLY A 217 -17.39 13.35 2.79
CA GLY A 217 -18.74 12.98 3.21
C GLY A 217 -19.07 13.45 4.63
N ASP A 218 -20.29 13.13 5.07
CA ASP A 218 -20.79 13.43 6.41
C ASP A 218 -20.88 12.15 7.22
N TRP A 219 -20.35 12.20 8.44
CA TRP A 219 -20.23 11.09 9.36
C TRP A 219 -21.00 11.35 10.65
N SER A 220 -21.34 10.29 11.37
CA SER A 220 -22.02 10.36 12.67
C SER A 220 -21.07 10.72 13.83
N PHE A 221 -19.77 10.76 13.56
CA PHE A 221 -18.69 11.16 14.46
C PHE A 221 -18.01 12.43 13.94
N HIS A 222 -17.25 13.11 14.79
CA HIS A 222 -16.44 14.23 14.34
C HIS A 222 -15.11 13.74 13.71
N ASP A 223 -14.64 14.43 12.67
CA ASP A 223 -13.41 14.07 11.95
C ASP A 223 -12.17 13.98 12.89
N ASP A 224 -12.10 14.84 13.92
CA ASP A 224 -11.01 14.86 14.89
C ASP A 224 -11.00 13.64 15.82
N GLU A 225 -12.16 13.03 16.06
CA GLU A 225 -12.27 11.79 16.83
C GLU A 225 -11.67 10.63 16.06
N LEU A 226 -12.04 10.46 14.79
CA LEU A 226 -11.43 9.44 13.94
C LEU A 226 -9.92 9.69 13.79
N PHE A 227 -9.51 10.95 13.58
CA PHE A 227 -8.09 11.25 13.43
C PHE A 227 -7.29 10.99 14.71
N SER A 228 -7.88 11.24 15.90
CA SER A 228 -7.25 10.90 17.17
C SER A 228 -7.06 9.39 17.31
N VAL A 229 -8.06 8.59 16.96
CA VAL A 229 -7.99 7.13 16.97
C VAL A 229 -6.88 6.63 16.04
N ILE A 230 -6.86 7.12 14.79
CA ILE A 230 -5.80 6.79 13.81
C ILE A 230 -4.43 7.15 14.38
N ARG A 231 -4.28 8.36 14.94
CA ARG A 231 -3.02 8.82 15.52
C ARG A 231 -2.56 7.92 16.66
N ASP A 232 -3.46 7.53 17.55
CA ASP A 232 -3.11 6.73 18.74
C ASP A 232 -2.66 5.32 18.33
N VAL A 233 -3.37 4.68 17.39
CA VAL A 233 -2.98 3.39 16.79
C VAL A 233 -1.63 3.47 16.08
N VAL A 234 -1.48 4.44 15.17
CA VAL A 234 -0.26 4.64 14.38
C VAL A 234 0.94 4.94 15.26
N SER A 235 0.76 5.77 16.29
CA SER A 235 1.83 6.11 17.24
C SER A 235 2.30 4.87 17.99
N HIS A 236 1.37 3.99 18.37
CA HIS A 236 1.70 2.74 19.06
C HIS A 236 2.48 1.79 18.17
N GLU A 237 2.03 1.58 16.94
CA GLU A 237 2.73 0.72 15.99
C GLU A 237 4.11 1.26 15.61
N ILE A 238 4.25 2.56 15.33
CA ILE A 238 5.57 3.20 15.17
C ILE A 238 6.42 2.99 16.43
N GLY A 239 5.82 3.01 17.61
CA GLY A 239 6.51 2.77 18.89
C GLY A 239 7.06 1.35 19.03
N TRP A 240 6.37 0.33 18.52
CA TRP A 240 6.87 -1.06 18.52
C TRP A 240 8.17 -1.18 17.74
N PHE A 241 8.23 -0.55 16.57
CA PHE A 241 9.38 -0.58 15.67
C PHE A 241 10.41 0.52 16.01
N GLY A 242 10.02 1.61 16.64
CA GLY A 242 10.90 2.75 16.97
C GLY A 242 11.08 3.77 15.83
N SER A 243 10.70 3.45 14.60
CA SER A 243 10.59 4.43 13.50
C SER A 243 9.62 3.95 12.41
N SER A 244 9.01 4.89 11.69
CA SER A 244 8.17 4.59 10.53
C SER A 244 8.99 4.23 9.27
N THR A 245 8.41 3.42 8.38
CA THR A 245 8.91 3.13 7.04
C THR A 245 8.83 4.32 6.09
N HIS A 246 7.90 5.25 6.34
CA HIS A 246 7.72 6.46 5.53
C HIS A 246 7.78 7.74 6.38
N LYS A 247 8.22 8.84 5.76
CA LYS A 247 8.25 10.17 6.39
C LYS A 247 6.87 10.80 6.51
N LYS A 248 5.95 10.38 5.66
CA LYS A 248 4.57 10.83 5.62
C LYS A 248 3.67 9.62 5.40
N HIS A 249 2.51 9.61 6.05
CA HIS A 249 1.40 8.73 5.68
C HIS A 249 0.15 9.53 5.38
N LEU A 250 -0.61 9.07 4.40
CA LEU A 250 -1.92 9.62 4.05
C LEU A 250 -3.01 8.58 4.32
N PHE A 251 -3.92 8.90 5.23
CA PHE A 251 -5.18 8.18 5.41
C PHE A 251 -6.25 8.90 4.59
N VAL A 252 -6.95 8.16 3.73
CA VAL A 252 -8.11 8.67 3.00
C VAL A 252 -9.35 7.98 3.55
N CYS A 253 -10.29 8.74 4.10
CA CYS A 253 -11.55 8.20 4.60
C CYS A 253 -12.69 8.61 3.67
N ASP A 254 -13.37 7.62 3.11
CA ASP A 254 -14.45 7.82 2.14
C ASP A 254 -15.59 6.82 2.35
N ASN A 255 -16.73 7.10 1.71
CA ASN A 255 -17.86 6.21 1.72
C ASN A 255 -17.58 4.93 0.93
N ASN A 256 -17.97 3.80 1.48
CA ASN A 256 -17.97 2.52 0.78
C ASN A 256 -18.98 2.54 -0.39
N PRO A 257 -18.54 2.36 -1.65
CA PRO A 257 -19.44 2.35 -2.81
C PRO A 257 -20.30 1.08 -2.89
N VAL A 258 -19.92 0.00 -2.19
CA VAL A 258 -20.62 -1.29 -2.29
C VAL A 258 -21.89 -1.29 -1.43
N LYS A 259 -23.05 -1.39 -2.08
CA LYS A 259 -24.38 -1.38 -1.44
C LYS A 259 -24.96 -2.80 -1.36
N GLY A 260 -24.53 -3.60 -0.38
CA GLY A 260 -24.95 -5.00 -0.17
C GLY A 260 -25.75 -5.24 1.11
N GLY A 261 -26.82 -6.05 1.05
CA GLY A 261 -27.82 -6.23 2.13
C GLY A 261 -27.44 -7.12 3.32
N LYS A 262 -26.15 -7.45 3.53
CA LYS A 262 -25.68 -8.28 4.66
C LYS A 262 -24.39 -7.73 5.30
N GLY A 263 -24.41 -6.49 5.80
CA GLY A 263 -23.32 -5.92 6.62
C GLY A 263 -21.99 -5.82 5.87
N PHE A 264 -21.89 -4.84 4.97
CA PHE A 264 -20.67 -4.55 4.21
C PHE A 264 -19.93 -3.43 4.94
N ASP A 265 -19.28 -3.76 6.06
CA ASP A 265 -19.18 -2.75 7.12
C ASP A 265 -18.00 -1.78 6.94
N HIS A 266 -16.75 -2.23 6.78
CA HIS A 266 -15.61 -1.33 6.57
C HIS A 266 -14.48 -2.02 5.79
N TYR A 267 -13.78 -1.30 4.90
CA TYR A 267 -12.65 -1.81 4.12
C TYR A 267 -11.42 -0.93 4.32
N GLY A 268 -10.28 -1.58 4.53
CA GLY A 268 -8.95 -0.97 4.47
C GLY A 268 -8.21 -1.44 3.22
N MET A 269 -7.38 -0.58 2.66
CA MET A 269 -6.41 -0.95 1.63
C MET A 269 -5.12 -0.15 1.81
N HIS A 270 -4.01 -0.86 1.98
CA HIS A 270 -2.65 -0.34 2.05
C HIS A 270 -2.00 -0.14 0.66
N PHE A 271 -1.41 1.04 0.43
CA PHE A 271 -0.71 1.43 -0.79
C PHE A 271 0.54 2.25 -0.47
N SER A 272 1.64 1.57 -0.15
CA SER A 272 2.85 2.21 0.38
C SER A 272 2.48 3.10 1.58
N GLY A 273 2.96 4.34 1.66
CA GLY A 273 2.55 5.24 2.75
C GLY A 273 1.09 5.72 2.73
N SER A 274 0.21 5.23 1.84
CA SER A 274 -1.21 5.63 1.80
C SER A 274 -2.14 4.50 2.24
N ILE A 275 -3.19 4.83 3.00
CA ILE A 275 -4.24 3.89 3.41
C ILE A 275 -5.59 4.44 3.00
N LEU A 276 -6.37 3.66 2.26
CA LEU A 276 -7.75 3.99 1.91
C LEU A 276 -8.72 3.24 2.83
N LEU A 277 -9.48 4.01 3.60
CA LEU A 277 -10.55 3.54 4.49
C LEU A 277 -11.90 3.82 3.82
N LEU A 278 -12.60 2.76 3.44
CA LEU A 278 -13.95 2.83 2.89
C LEU A 278 -14.93 2.36 3.95
N LEU A 279 -15.65 3.30 4.55
CA LEU A 279 -16.57 3.05 5.66
C LEU A 279 -18.02 3.13 5.18
N ASP A 280 -18.90 2.28 5.73
CA ASP A 280 -20.34 2.48 5.58
C ASP A 280 -20.77 3.78 6.27
N ARG A 281 -21.56 4.64 5.62
CA ARG A 281 -22.06 5.90 6.20
C ARG A 281 -22.87 5.72 7.48
N ARG A 282 -23.38 4.50 7.73
CA ARG A 282 -24.16 4.15 8.92
C ARG A 282 -23.28 3.83 10.13
N ILE A 283 -21.95 3.82 9.97
CA ILE A 283 -21.02 3.67 11.09
C ILE A 283 -21.38 4.68 12.18
N ASP A 284 -21.52 4.19 13.41
CA ASP A 284 -21.81 5.04 14.56
C ASP A 284 -20.51 5.48 15.27
N ARG A 285 -20.61 6.53 16.09
CA ARG A 285 -19.46 7.05 16.84
C ARG A 285 -18.84 6.02 17.80
N SER A 286 -19.59 5.06 18.33
CA SER A 286 -19.01 4.03 19.22
C SER A 286 -18.12 3.05 18.45
N GLN A 287 -18.43 2.80 17.17
CA GLN A 287 -17.67 1.89 16.32
C GLN A 287 -16.26 2.37 15.99
N ILE A 288 -16.01 3.69 15.98
CA ILE A 288 -14.65 4.22 15.86
C ILE A 288 -13.82 4.05 17.14
N TYR A 289 -14.41 3.52 18.22
CA TYR A 289 -13.72 3.12 19.45
C TYR A 289 -13.94 1.63 19.75
N ASP A 290 -14.06 0.80 18.70
CA ASP A 290 -14.27 -0.65 18.82
C ASP A 290 -13.54 -1.39 17.67
N THR A 291 -13.81 -2.69 17.54
CA THR A 291 -13.25 -3.64 16.58
C THR A 291 -13.25 -3.18 15.12
N PRO A 292 -14.15 -2.33 14.61
CA PRO A 292 -14.02 -1.75 13.27
C PRO A 292 -12.70 -1.02 13.02
N MET A 293 -12.07 -0.44 14.05
CA MET A 293 -10.78 0.22 13.91
C MET A 293 -9.61 -0.74 13.76
N SER A 294 -9.84 -2.05 13.87
CA SER A 294 -8.80 -3.04 13.60
C SER A 294 -8.34 -2.96 12.14
N ILE A 295 -9.17 -2.45 11.22
CA ILE A 295 -8.74 -2.21 9.83
C ILE A 295 -7.63 -1.16 9.75
N VAL A 296 -7.67 -0.13 10.62
CA VAL A 296 -6.64 0.92 10.60
C VAL A 296 -5.32 0.33 11.05
N ALA A 297 -5.36 -0.43 12.15
CA ALA A 297 -4.18 -1.11 12.68
C ALA A 297 -3.66 -2.17 11.69
N HIS A 298 -4.54 -2.98 11.10
CA HIS A 298 -4.18 -4.01 10.11
C HIS A 298 -3.46 -3.42 8.90
N GLU A 299 -4.07 -2.42 8.25
CA GLU A 299 -3.47 -1.81 7.05
C GLU A 299 -2.21 -1.02 7.39
N PHE A 300 -2.15 -0.36 8.56
CA PHE A 300 -0.95 0.37 8.95
C PHE A 300 0.21 -0.57 9.30
N PHE A 301 -0.06 -1.71 9.93
CA PHE A 301 0.98 -2.68 10.27
C PHE A 301 1.65 -3.29 9.04
N HIS A 302 0.95 -3.36 7.90
CA HIS A 302 1.51 -3.82 6.62
C HIS A 302 2.70 -2.99 6.11
N ASN A 303 2.91 -1.77 6.60
CA ASN A 303 4.14 -1.02 6.36
C ASN A 303 5.39 -1.85 6.72
N TRP A 304 5.35 -2.57 7.84
CA TRP A 304 6.42 -3.48 8.25
C TRP A 304 6.17 -4.91 7.76
N ASN A 305 5.00 -5.48 8.05
CA ASN A 305 4.67 -6.87 7.72
C ASN A 305 3.79 -6.97 6.47
N GLY A 306 4.40 -6.85 5.29
CA GLY A 306 3.72 -6.85 3.99
C GLY A 306 4.49 -6.04 2.94
N GLU A 307 5.08 -4.91 3.33
CA GLU A 307 5.90 -4.06 2.45
C GLU A 307 7.40 -4.19 2.73
N ALA A 308 7.85 -3.93 3.97
CA ALA A 308 9.26 -4.12 4.33
C ALA A 308 9.63 -5.61 4.41
N ILE A 309 8.80 -6.41 5.08
CA ILE A 309 8.90 -7.86 5.19
C ILE A 309 7.84 -8.47 4.28
N ARG A 310 8.26 -8.99 3.15
CA ARG A 310 7.42 -9.56 2.09
C ARG A 310 7.47 -11.08 2.12
N PRO A 311 6.38 -11.79 1.78
CA PRO A 311 6.41 -13.25 1.70
C PRO A 311 7.29 -13.70 0.54
N ALA A 312 8.17 -14.69 0.77
CA ALA A 312 8.95 -15.34 -0.29
C ALA A 312 8.10 -16.31 -1.13
N SER A 313 6.99 -16.79 -0.56
CA SER A 313 6.03 -17.69 -1.20
C SER A 313 4.64 -17.53 -0.59
N ASP A 314 3.62 -18.07 -1.27
CA ASP A 314 2.24 -18.12 -0.76
C ASP A 314 2.17 -18.82 0.62
N GLY A 315 3.10 -19.75 0.91
CA GLY A 315 3.21 -20.45 2.20
C GLY A 315 3.49 -19.56 3.41
N MET A 316 3.98 -18.33 3.20
CA MET A 316 4.22 -17.37 4.28
C MET A 316 3.08 -16.37 4.49
N MET A 317 1.99 -16.47 3.71
CA MET A 317 0.86 -15.55 3.82
C MET A 317 0.13 -15.64 5.17
N TRP A 318 0.21 -16.77 5.89
CA TRP A 318 -0.35 -16.87 7.24
C TRP A 318 0.35 -15.90 8.21
N PHE A 319 1.66 -15.70 8.02
CA PHE A 319 2.45 -14.78 8.82
C PHE A 319 2.23 -13.33 8.38
N ILE A 320 2.11 -13.08 7.07
CA ILE A 320 1.88 -11.72 6.56
C ILE A 320 0.48 -11.22 6.86
N GLU A 321 -0.56 -12.04 6.68
CA GLU A 321 -1.95 -11.61 6.87
C GLU A 321 -2.45 -11.98 8.27
N GLY A 322 -2.33 -13.25 8.66
CA GLY A 322 -2.86 -13.73 9.94
C GLY A 322 -2.16 -13.13 11.16
N ALA A 323 -0.82 -13.04 11.17
CA ALA A 323 -0.12 -12.37 12.26
C ALA A 323 -0.43 -10.86 12.29
N THR A 324 -0.70 -10.24 11.15
CA THR A 324 -1.15 -8.84 11.08
C THR A 324 -2.54 -8.67 11.68
N VAL A 325 -3.47 -9.63 11.46
CA VAL A 325 -4.74 -9.62 12.21
C VAL A 325 -4.48 -9.68 13.71
N TYR A 326 -3.60 -10.57 14.17
CA TYR A 326 -3.27 -10.68 15.60
C TYR A 326 -2.77 -9.34 16.16
N TYR A 327 -1.79 -8.72 15.51
CA TYR A 327 -1.26 -7.43 15.95
C TYR A 327 -2.26 -6.29 15.86
N SER A 328 -3.19 -6.31 14.90
CA SER A 328 -4.23 -5.29 14.80
C SER A 328 -5.06 -5.21 16.08
N TYR A 329 -5.47 -6.34 16.64
CA TYR A 329 -6.26 -6.38 17.88
C TYR A 329 -5.40 -6.13 19.13
N ARG A 330 -4.12 -6.56 19.13
CA ARG A 330 -3.17 -6.22 20.19
C ARG A 330 -2.94 -4.71 20.25
N ALA A 331 -2.73 -4.05 19.11
CA ALA A 331 -2.53 -2.60 19.04
C ALA A 331 -3.73 -1.85 19.63
N LEU A 332 -4.95 -2.19 19.20
CA LEU A 332 -6.16 -1.57 19.75
C LEU A 332 -6.33 -1.79 21.26
N THR A 333 -5.94 -2.96 21.76
CA THR A 333 -6.02 -3.28 23.20
C THR A 333 -5.01 -2.46 23.99
N ASP A 334 -3.77 -2.37 23.50
CA ASP A 334 -2.70 -1.63 24.15
C ASP A 334 -2.99 -0.12 24.25
N VAL A 335 -3.69 0.45 23.25
CA VAL A 335 -4.13 1.86 23.27
C VAL A 335 -5.50 2.07 23.93
N ASN A 336 -6.08 1.04 24.56
CA ASN A 336 -7.37 1.06 25.25
C ASN A 336 -8.58 1.43 24.37
N ILE A 337 -8.49 1.21 23.06
CA ILE A 337 -9.67 1.23 22.17
C ILE A 337 -10.50 -0.03 22.44
N LEU A 338 -9.84 -1.18 22.59
CA LEU A 338 -10.47 -2.41 23.05
C LEU A 338 -10.17 -2.64 24.52
N THR A 339 -11.19 -3.05 25.28
CA THR A 339 -10.97 -3.68 26.57
C THR A 339 -10.36 -5.06 26.38
N PHE A 340 -9.62 -5.55 27.39
CA PHE A 340 -9.13 -6.93 27.38
C PHE A 340 -10.26 -7.95 27.17
N SER A 341 -11.45 -7.72 27.74
CA SER A 341 -12.59 -8.61 27.51
C SER A 341 -13.05 -8.63 26.05
N GLN A 342 -13.01 -7.51 25.32
CA GLN A 342 -13.32 -7.49 23.88
C GLN A 342 -12.28 -8.23 23.07
N TYR A 343 -11.01 -8.10 23.43
CA TYR A 343 -9.91 -8.87 22.83
C TYR A 343 -10.10 -10.39 23.05
N GLU A 344 -10.41 -10.81 24.27
CA GLU A 344 -10.68 -12.23 24.57
C GLU A 344 -11.88 -12.76 23.78
N MET A 345 -12.99 -12.02 23.73
CA MET A 345 -14.16 -12.39 22.91
C MET A 345 -13.79 -12.52 21.42
N LYS A 346 -12.90 -11.66 20.91
CA LYS A 346 -12.39 -11.78 19.56
C LYS A 346 -11.59 -13.07 19.39
N ARG A 347 -10.64 -13.37 20.28
CA ARG A 347 -9.85 -14.62 20.22
C ARG A 347 -10.76 -15.85 20.25
N GLU A 348 -11.73 -15.90 21.15
CA GLU A 348 -12.70 -17.00 21.24
C GLU A 348 -13.53 -17.13 19.94
N SER A 349 -13.95 -16.02 19.34
CA SER A 349 -14.68 -16.04 18.07
C SER A 349 -13.83 -16.56 16.91
N THR A 350 -12.54 -16.20 16.88
CA THR A 350 -11.58 -16.67 15.90
C THR A 350 -11.29 -18.16 16.07
N MET A 351 -11.07 -18.62 17.31
CA MET A 351 -10.90 -20.06 17.61
C MET A 351 -12.10 -20.87 17.13
N ARG A 352 -13.32 -20.46 17.51
CA ARG A 352 -14.55 -21.13 17.10
C ARG A 352 -14.69 -21.21 15.58
N ARG A 353 -14.44 -20.10 14.87
CA ARG A 353 -14.55 -20.07 13.41
C ARG A 353 -13.49 -20.94 12.73
N PHE A 354 -12.29 -21.03 13.29
CA PHE A 354 -11.25 -21.95 12.84
C PHE A 354 -11.65 -23.42 13.06
N MET A 355 -12.16 -23.74 14.25
CA MET A 355 -12.62 -25.09 14.62
C MET A 355 -13.83 -25.56 13.79
N GLU A 356 -14.72 -24.64 13.43
CA GLU A 356 -15.89 -24.91 12.58
C GLU A 356 -15.59 -24.87 11.07
N ASN A 357 -14.35 -24.55 10.68
CA ASN A 357 -13.98 -24.41 9.27
C ASN A 357 -14.03 -25.76 8.55
N PRO A 358 -14.74 -25.87 7.40
CA PRO A 358 -14.86 -27.13 6.66
C PRO A 358 -13.51 -27.68 6.15
N TYR A 359 -12.48 -26.85 6.03
CA TYR A 359 -11.16 -27.25 5.54
C TYR A 359 -10.20 -27.72 6.64
N LEU A 360 -10.55 -27.59 7.93
CA LEU A 360 -9.68 -27.81 9.09
C LEU A 360 -8.88 -29.13 9.03
N GLU A 361 -9.53 -30.23 8.66
CA GLU A 361 -8.96 -31.59 8.63
C GLU A 361 -8.21 -31.91 7.32
N SER A 362 -8.20 -30.99 6.36
CA SER A 362 -7.78 -31.26 4.97
C SER A 362 -6.74 -30.31 4.40
N VAL A 363 -6.61 -29.11 4.97
CA VAL A 363 -5.72 -28.04 4.49
C VAL A 363 -4.91 -27.56 5.67
N SER A 364 -3.60 -27.38 5.49
CA SER A 364 -2.74 -26.77 6.50
C SER A 364 -2.90 -25.24 6.46
N ILE A 365 -2.44 -24.54 7.50
CA ILE A 365 -2.50 -23.07 7.53
C ILE A 365 -1.56 -22.49 6.46
N SER A 366 -0.38 -23.09 6.24
CA SER A 366 0.57 -22.66 5.21
C SER A 366 0.04 -22.88 3.78
N ASP A 367 -0.80 -23.90 3.55
CA ASP A 367 -1.41 -24.17 2.25
C ASP A 367 -2.72 -23.40 1.99
N ALA A 368 -3.24 -22.65 2.98
CA ALA A 368 -4.52 -21.96 2.87
C ALA A 368 -4.48 -20.68 2.02
N ALA A 369 -3.29 -20.27 1.56
CA ALA A 369 -3.14 -19.11 0.69
C ALA A 369 -3.87 -19.32 -0.64
N ASN A 370 -4.89 -18.50 -0.90
CA ASN A 370 -5.73 -18.64 -2.08
C ASN A 370 -5.86 -17.33 -2.86
N ARG A 371 -5.84 -17.45 -4.19
CA ARG A 371 -6.06 -16.33 -5.11
C ARG A 371 -7.56 -16.06 -5.32
N ASP A 372 -8.43 -17.04 -5.09
CA ASP A 372 -9.88 -16.87 -5.15
C ASP A 372 -10.42 -16.40 -3.79
N LEU A 373 -10.57 -15.08 -3.65
CA LEU A 373 -11.10 -14.45 -2.44
C LEU A 373 -12.62 -14.66 -2.24
N SER A 374 -13.32 -15.31 -3.19
CA SER A 374 -14.74 -15.62 -3.04
C SER A 374 -15.00 -16.82 -2.11
N ASP A 375 -14.01 -17.70 -1.96
CA ASP A 375 -14.02 -18.79 -0.99
C ASP A 375 -13.67 -18.25 0.41
N LYS A 376 -14.71 -17.82 1.12
CA LYS A 376 -14.57 -17.25 2.47
C LYS A 376 -14.02 -18.23 3.49
N ASP A 377 -14.28 -19.53 3.33
CA ASP A 377 -13.82 -20.53 4.29
C ASP A 377 -12.30 -20.74 4.14
N MET A 378 -11.78 -20.74 2.91
CA MET A 378 -10.34 -20.75 2.67
C MET A 378 -9.65 -19.46 3.17
N VAL A 379 -10.25 -18.30 2.92
CA VAL A 379 -9.74 -17.01 3.45
C VAL A 379 -9.72 -17.03 4.99
N ASN A 380 -10.79 -17.48 5.63
CA ASN A 380 -10.84 -17.60 7.09
C ASN A 380 -9.80 -18.63 7.60
N MET A 381 -9.56 -19.73 6.88
CA MET A 381 -8.53 -20.71 7.25
C MET A 381 -7.14 -20.06 7.35
N LEU A 382 -6.78 -19.23 6.37
CA LEU A 382 -5.51 -18.49 6.36
C LEU A 382 -5.45 -17.44 7.48
N TYR A 383 -6.47 -16.58 7.59
CA TYR A 383 -6.44 -15.43 8.49
C TYR A 383 -6.62 -15.84 9.96
N ASP A 384 -7.58 -16.72 10.27
CA ASP A 384 -7.81 -17.20 11.64
C ASP A 384 -6.71 -18.16 12.08
N GLY A 385 -6.29 -19.08 11.19
CA GLY A 385 -5.18 -19.97 11.47
C GLY A 385 -3.90 -19.19 11.74
N GLY A 386 -3.56 -18.21 10.89
CA GLY A 386 -2.39 -17.37 11.09
C GLY A 386 -2.48 -16.48 12.34
N PHE A 387 -3.67 -15.97 12.69
CA PHE A 387 -3.90 -15.27 13.96
C PHE A 387 -3.57 -16.16 15.16
N LEU A 388 -4.08 -17.40 15.18
CA LEU A 388 -3.91 -18.32 16.29
C LEU A 388 -2.46 -18.83 16.39
N ALA A 389 -1.84 -19.16 15.25
CA ALA A 389 -0.43 -19.52 15.20
C ALA A 389 0.45 -18.38 15.72
N ALA A 390 0.21 -17.15 15.28
CA ALA A 390 0.95 -15.98 15.76
C ALA A 390 0.77 -15.75 17.26
N SER A 391 -0.45 -15.87 17.80
CA SER A 391 -0.69 -15.72 19.23
C SER A 391 0.02 -16.79 20.06
N ILE A 392 0.02 -18.04 19.61
CA ILE A 392 0.69 -19.15 20.30
C ILE A 392 2.22 -18.98 20.26
N ILE A 393 2.77 -18.53 19.13
CA ILE A 393 4.20 -18.20 19.02
C ILE A 393 4.56 -17.04 19.97
N ASP A 394 3.75 -15.98 20.01
CA ASP A 394 3.94 -14.85 20.92
C ASP A 394 3.96 -15.30 22.40
N GLU A 395 2.97 -16.10 22.80
CA GLU A 395 2.89 -16.68 24.13
C GLU A 395 4.10 -17.55 24.46
N LYS A 396 4.58 -18.36 23.50
CA LYS A 396 5.76 -19.19 23.70
C LYS A 396 7.03 -18.36 23.90
N ILE A 397 7.19 -17.27 23.14
CA ILE A 397 8.30 -16.33 23.30
C ILE A 397 8.21 -15.64 24.66
N ALA A 398 7.01 -15.23 25.08
CA ALA A 398 6.79 -14.64 26.39
C ALA A 398 7.14 -15.63 27.51
N GLU A 399 6.75 -16.90 27.42
CA GLU A 399 7.11 -17.94 28.38
C GLU A 399 8.64 -18.08 28.52
N LEU A 400 9.34 -18.29 27.41
CA LEU A 400 10.80 -18.51 27.38
C LEU A 400 11.58 -17.27 27.85
N SER A 401 11.04 -16.08 27.62
CA SER A 401 11.67 -14.82 28.00
C SER A 401 11.23 -14.31 29.38
N GLY A 402 10.30 -14.98 30.07
CA GLY A 402 9.71 -14.49 31.32
C GLY A 402 8.96 -13.17 31.13
N GLY A 403 8.23 -13.03 30.01
CA GLY A 403 7.41 -11.87 29.64
C GLY A 403 8.18 -10.66 29.14
N ARG A 404 9.49 -10.79 28.86
CA ARG A 404 10.34 -9.66 28.42
C ARG A 404 10.34 -9.43 26.92
N LYS A 405 9.95 -10.46 26.15
CA LYS A 405 9.92 -10.44 24.69
C LYS A 405 8.61 -11.02 24.19
N GLY A 406 8.19 -10.61 23.01
CA GLY A 406 7.10 -11.20 22.23
C GLY A 406 7.50 -11.40 20.76
N LEU A 407 6.58 -11.92 19.97
CA LEU A 407 6.72 -12.07 18.52
C LEU A 407 6.96 -10.71 17.84
N ILE A 408 6.51 -9.59 18.42
CA ILE A 408 6.76 -8.25 17.88
C ILE A 408 8.26 -7.92 17.87
N ASP A 409 9.02 -8.43 18.84
CA ASP A 409 10.48 -8.29 18.86
C ASP A 409 11.15 -9.06 17.71
N VAL A 410 10.54 -10.15 17.24
CA VAL A 410 11.01 -10.93 16.09
C VAL A 410 10.76 -10.17 14.80
N ILE A 411 9.56 -9.61 14.63
CA ILE A 411 9.23 -8.80 13.44
C ILE A 411 10.11 -7.54 13.40
N ARG A 412 10.30 -6.88 14.55
CA ARG A 412 11.26 -5.76 14.66
C ARG A 412 12.68 -6.18 14.31
N TYR A 413 13.14 -7.32 14.84
CA TYR A 413 14.48 -7.84 14.55
C TYR A 413 14.68 -8.12 13.05
N LEU A 414 13.68 -8.72 12.39
CA LEU A 414 13.68 -8.93 10.93
C LEU A 414 13.79 -7.59 10.17
N TRP A 415 12.97 -6.60 10.54
CA TRP A 415 12.99 -5.31 9.88
C TRP A 415 14.33 -4.56 10.09
N GLU A 416 14.90 -4.59 11.30
CA GLU A 416 16.20 -3.96 11.60
C GLU A 416 17.36 -4.63 10.85
N LEU A 417 17.33 -5.95 10.66
CA LEU A 417 18.33 -6.69 9.90
C LEU A 417 18.26 -6.46 8.39
N HIS A 418 17.09 -6.07 7.89
CA HIS A 418 16.80 -5.97 6.46
C HIS A 418 16.31 -4.57 6.06
N PRO A 419 17.16 -3.53 6.14
CA PRO A 419 16.76 -2.14 5.82
C PRO A 419 16.35 -1.94 4.36
N ASP A 420 16.83 -2.80 3.45
CA ASP A 420 16.46 -2.79 2.02
C ASP A 420 15.26 -3.71 1.70
N GLY A 421 14.64 -4.27 2.74
CA GLY A 421 13.52 -5.21 2.67
C GLY A 421 13.93 -6.68 2.80
N CYS A 422 12.99 -7.51 3.26
CA CYS A 422 13.16 -8.94 3.48
C CYS A 422 12.16 -9.72 2.65
N LEU A 423 12.62 -10.70 1.86
CA LEU A 423 11.77 -11.80 1.38
C LEU A 423 11.81 -12.90 2.45
N LEU A 424 10.75 -12.99 3.24
CA LEU A 424 10.62 -13.89 4.38
C LEU A 424 10.21 -15.29 3.91
N ASP A 425 11.02 -16.27 4.27
CA ASP A 425 10.73 -17.70 4.23
C ASP A 425 10.76 -18.25 5.67
N GLU A 426 10.42 -19.54 5.84
CA GLU A 426 10.43 -20.18 7.15
C GLU A 426 11.81 -20.21 7.80
N ASP A 427 12.87 -20.43 7.01
CA ASP A 427 14.25 -20.44 7.49
C ASP A 427 14.59 -19.10 8.15
N LYS A 428 14.31 -17.97 7.48
CA LYS A 428 14.55 -16.64 8.05
C LYS A 428 13.67 -16.33 9.26
N LEU A 429 12.42 -16.80 9.27
CA LEU A 429 11.57 -16.65 10.45
C LEU A 429 12.17 -17.41 11.64
N CYS A 430 12.62 -18.64 11.44
CA CYS A 430 13.26 -19.46 12.47
C CYS A 430 14.59 -18.88 12.93
N GLU A 431 15.43 -18.38 12.01
CA GLU A 431 16.67 -17.67 12.33
C GLU A 431 16.39 -16.42 13.20
N ALA A 432 15.35 -15.65 12.88
CA ALA A 432 14.94 -14.51 13.67
C ALA A 432 14.41 -14.90 15.06
N LEU A 433 13.60 -15.96 15.15
CA LEU A 433 13.13 -16.53 16.41
C LEU A 433 14.30 -16.97 17.29
N ILE A 434 15.30 -17.64 16.73
CA ILE A 434 16.54 -18.01 17.42
C ILE A 434 17.31 -16.77 17.85
N GLY A 435 17.46 -15.76 16.99
CA GLY A 435 18.17 -14.52 17.30
C GLY A 435 17.54 -13.76 18.48
N VAL A 436 16.21 -13.76 18.57
CA VAL A 436 15.48 -13.08 19.64
C VAL A 436 15.39 -13.91 20.91
N THR A 437 15.16 -15.21 20.82
CA THR A 437 14.88 -16.05 22.01
C THR A 437 16.08 -16.85 22.51
N GLY A 438 17.04 -17.16 21.63
CA GLY A 438 18.10 -18.15 21.88
C GLY A 438 17.63 -19.61 21.77
N HIS A 439 16.42 -19.86 21.30
CA HIS A 439 15.82 -21.18 21.18
C HIS A 439 15.41 -21.48 19.74
N ASP A 440 15.49 -22.75 19.36
CA ASP A 440 15.06 -23.24 18.05
C ASP A 440 13.55 -23.50 18.04
N PHE A 441 12.88 -22.94 17.02
CA PHE A 441 11.45 -22.98 16.80
C PHE A 441 11.05 -23.77 15.55
N GLU A 442 11.99 -24.28 14.75
CA GLU A 442 11.72 -24.87 13.43
C GLU A 442 10.62 -25.95 13.51
N ARG A 443 10.81 -26.93 14.39
CA ARG A 443 9.82 -27.99 14.60
C ARG A 443 8.49 -27.46 15.12
N PHE A 444 8.50 -26.46 16.00
CA PHE A 444 7.30 -25.92 16.62
C PHE A 444 6.45 -25.13 15.63
N VAL A 445 7.09 -24.33 14.76
CA VAL A 445 6.42 -23.59 13.68
C VAL A 445 5.82 -24.57 12.68
N GLY A 446 6.59 -25.56 12.20
CA GLY A 446 6.07 -26.56 11.27
C GLY A 446 4.89 -27.37 11.84
N GLU A 447 4.94 -27.76 13.11
CA GLU A 447 3.80 -28.43 13.78
C GLU A 447 2.55 -27.55 13.90
N LEU A 448 2.71 -26.21 13.90
CA LEU A 448 1.59 -25.27 13.95
C LEU A 448 0.96 -25.02 12.59
N VAL A 449 1.76 -24.94 11.51
CA VAL A 449 1.25 -24.39 10.24
C VAL A 449 1.22 -25.38 9.08
N ASP A 450 2.00 -26.46 9.12
CA ASP A 450 2.11 -27.41 8.00
C ASP A 450 1.23 -28.65 8.14
N ALA A 451 0.62 -28.85 9.30
CA ALA A 451 -0.33 -29.93 9.54
C ALA A 451 -1.79 -29.40 9.47
N PRO A 452 -2.70 -30.10 8.79
CA PRO A 452 -4.13 -29.94 9.03
C PRO A 452 -4.46 -30.22 10.50
N ALA A 453 -5.45 -29.52 11.04
CA ALA A 453 -5.89 -29.62 12.43
C ALA A 453 -4.71 -29.65 13.45
N PRO A 454 -3.85 -28.61 13.46
CA PRO A 454 -2.62 -28.61 14.26
C PRO A 454 -2.94 -28.80 15.75
N PRO A 455 -2.43 -29.86 16.42
CA PRO A 455 -2.80 -30.20 17.80
C PRO A 455 -2.54 -29.06 18.80
N ALA A 456 -1.48 -28.28 18.59
CA ALA A 456 -1.16 -27.14 19.44
C ALA A 456 -2.27 -26.05 19.43
N ILE A 457 -3.09 -25.98 18.39
CA ILE A 457 -4.25 -25.09 18.31
C ILE A 457 -5.51 -25.82 18.78
N VAL A 458 -5.79 -27.02 18.23
CA VAL A 458 -7.02 -27.78 18.48
C VAL A 458 -7.16 -28.19 19.95
N ASP A 459 -6.08 -28.63 20.59
CA ASP A 459 -6.12 -29.09 21.99
C ASP A 459 -6.19 -27.91 22.98
N SER A 460 -5.84 -26.69 22.54
CA SER A 460 -5.91 -25.49 23.39
C SER A 460 -7.35 -25.11 23.74
N ASP A 461 -8.31 -25.36 22.84
CA ASP A 461 -9.74 -25.11 23.03
C ASP A 461 -10.37 -26.07 24.07
N VAL A 462 -9.83 -27.27 24.22
CA VAL A 462 -10.33 -28.30 25.17
C VAL A 462 -9.94 -27.97 26.63
N SER A 463 -9.05 -26.99 26.84
CA SER A 463 -8.48 -26.66 28.14
C SER A 463 -9.02 -25.38 28.80
N SER A 464 -9.92 -24.65 28.12
CA SER A 464 -10.73 -23.55 28.66
C SER A 464 -12.14 -24.00 29.03
#